data_AF-A0A0Q9JU15-F1
#
_entry.id   AF-A0A0Q9JU15-F1
#
_cell.length_a   1.000
_cell.length_b   1.000
_cell.length_c   1.000
_cell.angle_alpha   90.00
_cell.angle_beta   90.00
_cell.angle_gamma   90.00
#
_symmetry.space_group_name_H-M   'P 1'
#
loop_
_entity.id
_entity.type
_entity.pdbx_description
1 polymer ?
#
loop_
_entity_poly.entity_id
_entity_poly.type
_entity_poly.pdbx_seq_one_letter_code
_entity_poly.pdbx_strand_id
1 'polypeptide(L)'
;MNRKKTLWTLIVSQIVYVLFVIVWLFVAGMSVMMFDHPDAVNDVTTWLIFSYIVIYPLGLLGALIAGWILFSRRRYKASLIWNCIPLLWIVPLLGFLAFANL
;
A
#
# COMPACT_ATOMS: atom_id res chain seq x y z
N MET A 1 11.01 22.65 5.34
CA MET A 1 11.54 21.28 5.17
C MET A 1 12.69 21.33 4.18
N ASN A 2 13.81 20.65 4.44
CA ASN A 2 15.01 20.73 3.58
C ASN A 2 14.87 19.81 2.36
N ARG A 3 15.21 20.30 1.16
CA ARG A 3 15.20 19.54 -0.09
C ARG A 3 16.04 18.26 0.00
N LYS A 4 17.27 18.35 0.54
CA LYS A 4 18.18 17.19 0.66
C LYS A 4 17.57 16.10 1.55
N LYS A 5 17.01 16.49 2.70
CA LYS A 5 16.34 15.54 3.62
C LYS A 5 15.15 14.86 2.95
N THR A 6 14.32 15.64 2.25
CA THR A 6 13.13 15.12 1.55
C THR A 6 13.53 14.14 0.44
N LEU A 7 14.57 14.45 -0.34
CA LEU A 7 15.09 13.58 -1.39
C LEU A 7 15.50 12.20 -0.85
N TRP A 8 16.35 12.20 0.19
CA TRP A 8 16.80 10.96 0.82
C TRP A 8 15.66 10.16 1.42
N THR A 9 14.68 10.84 2.04
CA THR A 9 13.50 10.19 2.59
C THR A 9 12.73 9.45 1.49
N LEU A 10 12.46 10.10 0.35
CA LEU A 10 11.78 9.46 -0.78
C LEU A 10 12.54 8.24 -1.28
N ILE A 11 13.84 8.37 -1.56
CA ILE A 11 14.66 7.27 -2.10
C ILE A 11 14.64 6.07 -1.15
N VAL A 12 14.93 6.29 0.13
CA VAL A 12 14.98 5.22 1.13
C VAL A 12 13.60 4.56 1.28
N SER A 13 12.52 5.34 1.33
CA SER A 13 11.18 4.75 1.42
C SER A 13 10.79 3.98 0.16
N GLN A 14 11.21 4.41 -1.04
CA GLN A 14 10.91 3.67 -2.28
C GLN A 14 11.57 2.29 -2.28
N ILE A 15 12.82 2.19 -1.80
CA ILE A 15 13.51 0.91 -1.67
C ILE A 15 12.72 -0.02 -0.73
N VAL A 16 12.30 0.50 0.42
CA VAL A 16 11.46 -0.26 1.36
C VAL A 16 10.13 -0.68 0.72
N TYR A 17 9.49 0.21 -0.04
CA TYR A 17 8.23 -0.10 -0.72
C TYR A 17 8.39 -1.16 -1.81
N VAL A 18 9.47 -1.15 -2.57
CA VAL A 18 9.75 -2.20 -3.57
C VAL A 18 9.91 -3.56 -2.88
N LEU A 19 10.64 -3.62 -1.77
CA LEU A 19 10.75 -4.86 -0.99
C LEU A 19 9.40 -5.30 -0.44
N PHE A 20 8.58 -4.36 0.04
CA PHE A 20 7.26 -4.65 0.56
C PHE A 20 6.27 -5.10 -0.52
N VAL A 21 6.39 -4.61 -1.76
CA VAL A 21 5.57 -5.09 -2.89
C VAL A 21 5.73 -6.59 -3.08
N ILE A 22 6.94 -7.13 -2.92
CA ILE A 22 7.17 -8.59 -3.04
C ILE A 22 6.32 -9.35 -2.02
N VAL A 23 6.35 -8.90 -0.75
CA VAL A 23 5.53 -9.49 0.32
C VAL A 23 4.04 -9.31 0.02
N TRP A 24 3.64 -8.15 -0.50
CA TRP A 24 2.24 -7.87 -0.80
C TRP A 24 1.69 -8.70 -1.97
N LEU A 25 2.51 -8.99 -2.99
CA LEU A 25 2.12 -9.86 -4.09
C LEU A 25 1.80 -11.27 -3.59
N PHE A 26 2.52 -11.76 -2.58
CA PHE A 26 2.17 -13.02 -1.92
C PHE A 26 0.80 -12.92 -1.24
N VAL A 27 0.52 -11.85 -0.48
CA VAL A 27 -0.80 -11.61 0.14
C VAL A 27 -1.91 -11.55 -0.92
N ALA A 28 -1.68 -10.86 -2.02
CA ALA A 28 -2.62 -10.79 -3.15
C ALA A 28 -2.86 -12.17 -3.76
N GLY A 29 -1.83 -12.99 -3.96
CA GLY A 29 -1.98 -14.36 -4.44
C GLY A 29 -2.80 -15.24 -3.48
N MET A 30 -2.50 -15.18 -2.19
CA MET A 30 -3.21 -15.92 -1.15
C MET A 30 -4.67 -15.47 -0.99
N SER A 31 -4.97 -14.19 -1.28
CA SER A 31 -6.35 -13.67 -1.17
C SER A 31 -7.34 -14.37 -2.11
N VAL A 32 -6.87 -15.01 -3.18
CA VAL A 32 -7.72 -15.81 -4.08
C VAL A 32 -8.33 -17.01 -3.36
N MET A 33 -7.67 -17.57 -2.35
CA MET A 33 -8.18 -18.71 -1.57
C MET A 33 -9.46 -18.37 -0.79
N MET A 34 -9.79 -17.09 -0.60
CA MET A 34 -11.08 -16.68 -0.03
C MET A 34 -12.27 -17.13 -0.90
N PHE A 35 -12.03 -17.38 -2.19
CA PHE A 35 -13.04 -17.85 -3.13
C PHE A 35 -13.24 -19.37 -3.15
N ASP A 36 -12.52 -20.13 -2.31
CA ASP A 36 -12.69 -21.59 -2.21
C ASP A 36 -14.04 -21.98 -1.55
N HIS A 37 -14.71 -21.04 -0.87
CA HIS A 37 -16.05 -21.27 -0.31
C HIS A 37 -17.13 -21.23 -1.41
N PRO A 38 -18.09 -22.17 -1.45
CA PRO A 38 -19.03 -22.31 -2.58
C PRO A 38 -19.83 -21.03 -2.91
N ASP A 39 -20.17 -20.24 -1.90
CA ASP A 39 -20.92 -18.99 -2.06
C ASP A 39 -20.06 -17.72 -2.15
N ALA A 40 -18.72 -17.83 -2.12
CA ALA A 40 -17.82 -16.67 -2.05
C ALA A 40 -17.95 -15.70 -3.22
N VAL A 41 -18.30 -16.19 -4.42
CA VAL A 41 -18.48 -15.36 -5.62
C VAL A 41 -19.65 -14.38 -5.46
N ASN A 42 -20.66 -14.76 -4.67
CA ASN A 42 -21.83 -13.92 -4.38
C ASN A 42 -21.66 -13.09 -3.09
N ASP A 43 -20.58 -13.33 -2.32
CA ASP A 43 -20.31 -12.59 -1.10
C ASP A 43 -19.61 -11.26 -1.39
N VAL A 44 -20.31 -10.17 -1.11
CA VAL A 44 -19.81 -8.79 -1.26
C VAL A 44 -18.56 -8.57 -0.40
N THR A 45 -18.49 -9.19 0.79
CA THR A 45 -17.37 -9.01 1.71
C THR A 45 -16.08 -9.55 1.13
N THR A 46 -16.14 -10.75 0.55
CA THR A 46 -15.02 -11.39 -0.15
C THR A 46 -14.49 -10.50 -1.27
N TRP A 47 -15.38 -9.97 -2.12
CA TRP A 47 -14.98 -9.05 -3.20
C TRP A 47 -14.36 -7.75 -2.70
N LEU A 48 -14.91 -7.16 -1.63
CA LEU A 48 -14.36 -5.93 -1.04
C LEU A 48 -12.94 -6.15 -0.52
N ILE A 49 -12.70 -7.23 0.23
CA ILE A 49 -11.37 -7.56 0.78
C ILE A 49 -10.39 -7.85 -0.35
N PHE A 50 -10.79 -8.69 -1.31
CA PHE A 50 -9.95 -9.02 -2.46
C PHE A 50 -9.56 -7.77 -3.25
N SER A 51 -10.53 -6.92 -3.58
CA SER A 51 -10.29 -5.69 -4.35
C SER A 51 -9.40 -4.71 -3.59
N TYR A 52 -9.59 -4.59 -2.27
CA TYR A 52 -8.74 -3.78 -1.39
C TYR A 52 -7.27 -4.25 -1.39
N ILE A 53 -7.04 -5.57 -1.38
CA ILE A 53 -5.69 -6.14 -1.43
C ILE A 53 -5.06 -5.90 -2.81
N VAL A 54 -5.79 -6.20 -3.89
CA VAL A 54 -5.25 -6.13 -5.26
C VAL A 54 -5.01 -4.70 -5.74
N ILE A 55 -5.73 -3.70 -5.22
CA ILE A 55 -5.55 -2.30 -5.63
C ILE A 55 -4.30 -1.64 -5.04
N TYR A 56 -3.68 -2.23 -4.01
CA TYR A 56 -2.54 -1.64 -3.32
C TYR A 56 -1.35 -1.29 -4.24
N PRO A 57 -0.86 -2.16 -5.15
CA PRO A 57 0.26 -1.80 -6.02
C PRO A 57 -0.04 -0.59 -6.92
N LEU A 58 -1.29 -0.44 -7.36
CA LEU A 58 -1.72 0.73 -8.14
C LEU A 58 -1.74 2.00 -7.26
N GLY A 59 -2.28 1.90 -6.04
CA GLY A 59 -2.27 3.00 -5.07
C GLY A 59 -0.85 3.43 -4.69
N LEU A 60 0.04 2.46 -4.45
CA LEU A 60 1.46 2.69 -4.19
C LEU A 60 2.10 3.42 -5.36
N LEU A 61 1.95 2.92 -6.58
CA LEU A 61 2.55 3.54 -7.77
C LEU A 61 2.05 4.99 -7.95
N GLY A 62 0.75 5.23 -7.79
CA GLY A 62 0.16 6.56 -7.86
C GLY A 62 0.73 7.52 -6.80
N ALA A 63 0.86 7.03 -5.56
CA ALA A 63 1.44 7.80 -4.46
C ALA A 63 2.92 8.15 -4.70
N LEU A 64 3.71 7.21 -5.24
CA LEU A 64 5.12 7.44 -5.56
C LEU A 64 5.29 8.49 -6.67
N ILE A 65 4.52 8.37 -7.75
CA ILE A 65 4.55 9.33 -8.87
C ILE A 65 4.16 10.72 -8.35
N ALA A 66 3.06 10.83 -7.62
CA ALA A 66 2.60 12.09 -7.06
C ALA A 66 3.62 12.69 -6.07
N GLY A 67 4.26 11.86 -5.25
CA GLY A 67 5.34 12.26 -4.34
C GLY A 67 6.48 12.96 -5.07
N TRP A 68 6.95 12.40 -6.19
CA TRP A 68 8.01 12.99 -7.02
C TRP A 68 7.56 14.25 -7.77
N ILE A 69 6.33 14.28 -8.29
CA ILE A 69 5.76 15.48 -8.92
C ILE A 69 5.70 16.64 -7.91
N LEU A 70 5.28 16.38 -6.68
CA LEU A 70 5.23 17.41 -5.63
C LEU A 70 6.62 17.84 -5.19
N PHE A 71 7.57 16.92 -5.15
CA PHE A 71 8.98 17.22 -4.87
C PHE A 71 9.57 18.16 -5.93
N SER A 72 9.35 17.89 -7.22
CA SER A 72 9.85 18.74 -8.32
C SER A 72 9.22 20.15 -8.30
N ARG A 73 7.96 20.25 -7.89
CA ARG A 73 7.24 21.52 -7.65
C ARG A 73 7.65 22.24 -6.36
N ARG A 74 8.72 21.80 -5.68
CA ARG A 74 9.22 22.34 -4.40
C ARG A 74 8.21 22.24 -3.23
N ARG A 75 7.14 21.45 -3.38
CA ARG A 75 6.11 21.22 -2.36
C ARG A 75 6.51 20.05 -1.46
N TYR A 76 7.60 20.22 -0.71
CA TYR A 76 8.21 19.12 0.05
C TYR A 76 7.29 18.49 1.11
N LYS A 77 6.52 19.31 1.85
CA LYS A 77 5.58 18.78 2.87
C LYS A 77 4.53 17.86 2.24
N ALA A 78 3.92 18.31 1.14
CA ALA A 78 2.94 17.53 0.41
C ALA A 78 3.57 16.26 -0.18
N SER A 79 4.79 16.35 -0.74
CA SER A 79 5.53 15.19 -1.24
C SER A 79 5.69 14.08 -0.18
N LEU A 80 6.04 14.43 1.06
CA LEU A 80 6.13 13.45 2.15
C LEU A 80 4.77 12.90 2.57
N ILE A 81 3.73 13.74 2.64
CA ILE A 81 2.37 13.27 2.97
C ILE A 81 1.92 12.21 1.96
N TRP A 82 2.13 12.47 0.67
CA TRP A 82 1.80 11.53 -0.40
C TRP A 82 2.62 10.25 -0.30
N ASN A 83 3.89 10.35 0.04
CA ASN A 83 4.75 9.19 0.28
C ASN A 83 4.26 8.32 1.45
N CYS A 84 3.54 8.89 2.43
CA CYS A 84 2.98 8.12 3.55
C CYS A 84 1.64 7.43 3.22
N ILE A 85 0.94 7.81 2.15
CA ILE A 85 -0.37 7.22 1.79
C ILE A 85 -0.32 5.68 1.70
N PRO A 86 0.68 5.06 1.05
CA PRO A 86 0.75 3.60 0.96
C PRO A 86 0.87 2.90 2.32
N LEU A 87 1.43 3.57 3.33
CA LEU A 87 1.54 3.01 4.67
C LEU A 87 0.18 2.82 5.34
N LEU A 88 -0.85 3.56 4.91
CA LEU A 88 -2.20 3.41 5.45
C LEU A 88 -2.78 2.03 5.13
N TRP A 89 -2.36 1.40 4.03
CA TRP A 89 -2.83 0.05 3.68
C TRP A 89 -2.31 -1.03 4.64
N ILE A 90 -1.19 -0.75 5.32
CA ILE A 90 -0.58 -1.66 6.29
C ILE A 90 -1.41 -1.72 7.57
N VAL A 91 -2.12 -0.64 7.93
CA VAL A 91 -2.86 -0.55 9.20
C VAL A 91 -3.99 -1.59 9.30
N PRO A 92 -4.88 -1.74 8.29
CA PRO A 92 -5.90 -2.79 8.33
C PRO A 92 -5.32 -4.21 8.32
N LEU A 93 -4.22 -4.43 7.61
CA LEU A 93 -3.54 -5.73 7.59
C LEU A 93 -3.03 -6.11 9.00
N LEU A 94 -2.35 -5.17 9.67
CA LEU A 94 -1.86 -5.37 11.03
C LEU A 94 -3.02 -5.57 12.02
N GLY A 95 -4.12 -4.83 11.85
CA GLY A 95 -5.33 -5.00 12.66
C GLY A 95 -5.95 -6.40 12.50
N PHE A 96 -6.04 -6.90 11.26
CA PHE A 96 -6.52 -8.25 10.97
C PHE A 96 -5.62 -9.32 11.60
N LEU A 97 -4.30 -9.19 11.43
CA LEU A 97 -3.34 -10.12 12.04
C LEU A 97 -3.41 -10.11 13.56
N ALA A 98 -3.55 -8.94 14.19
CA ALA A 98 -3.70 -8.85 15.64
C ALA A 98 -5.00 -9.51 16.13
N PHE A 99 -6.11 -9.30 15.42
CA PHE A 99 -7.39 -9.94 15.73
C PHE A 99 -7.33 -11.47 15.58
N ALA A 100 -6.69 -11.97 14.51
CA ALA A 100 -6.58 -13.41 14.24
C ALA A 100 -5.70 -14.18 15.25
N ASN A 101 -4.88 -13.48 16.04
CA ASN A 101 -4.00 -14.06 17.07
C ASN A 101 -4.52 -13.83 18.50
N LEU A 102 -5.74 -13.31 18.67
CA LEU A 102 -6.47 -13.21 19.93
C LEU A 102 -7.48 -14.36 20.06
#